data_AF-A0A7J0HEX4-F1
#
_entry.id   AF-A0A7J0HEX4-F1
#
_cell.length_a   1.000
_cell.length_b   1.000
_cell.length_c   1.000
_cell.angle_alpha   90.00
_cell.angle_beta   90.00
_cell.angle_gamma   90.00
#
_symmetry.space_group_name_H-M   'P 1'
#
loop_
_entity.id
_entity.type
_entity.pdbx_description
1 polymer ?
#
loop_
_entity_poly.entity_id
_entity_poly.type
_entity_poly.pdbx_seq_one_letter_code
_entity_poly.pdbx_strand_id
1 'polypeptide(L)'
;MLTIRSVTRRFSSPSIYAAFSSSISKSPSSSSAMSDVDVLAAGAAADVAGDDLLLDSPDSSVTAAKATLPSLLQPRVVVYDGVCHLCHKGVKWVIQADKDRKIKFCCLQSQAAEPYMRLCGVDREDVLRRFLFIEGPDAYHQGSTAALRVLSYLPLPYSALSTLLIVPTPLRDFVYDYIAKRRYDWFGKEKDCLVLQEKELLERFIDREEMLGRGGPRL
;
A
#
# COMPACT_ATOMS: atom_id res chain seq x y z
N MET A 1 -7.29 49.46 -4.73
CA MET A 1 -8.04 48.34 -4.11
C MET A 1 -8.71 47.56 -5.23
N LEU A 2 -8.08 46.48 -5.71
CA LEU A 2 -8.62 45.60 -6.74
C LEU A 2 -9.01 44.26 -6.09
N THR A 3 -10.30 43.97 -6.06
CA THR A 3 -10.87 42.76 -5.43
C THR A 3 -10.95 41.66 -6.48
N ILE A 4 -10.01 40.71 -6.46
CA ILE A 4 -10.03 39.53 -7.35
C ILE A 4 -10.97 38.48 -6.74
N ARG A 5 -12.12 38.26 -7.38
CA ARG A 5 -13.06 37.17 -7.07
C ARG A 5 -12.43 35.83 -7.42
N SER A 6 -12.19 34.99 -6.42
CA SER A 6 -11.75 33.61 -6.57
C SER A 6 -12.89 32.73 -7.08
N VAL A 7 -12.81 32.28 -8.34
CA VAL A 7 -13.70 31.26 -8.90
C VAL A 7 -13.18 29.89 -8.50
N THR A 8 -13.71 29.32 -7.42
CA THR A 8 -13.47 27.93 -7.03
C THR A 8 -14.31 27.00 -7.91
N ARG A 9 -13.71 26.39 -8.94
CA ARG A 9 -14.34 25.27 -9.66
C ARG A 9 -14.24 24.02 -8.80
N ARG A 10 -15.37 23.59 -8.22
CA ARG A 10 -15.53 22.25 -7.65
C ARG A 10 -15.49 21.23 -8.79
N PHE A 11 -14.51 20.34 -8.78
CA PHE A 11 -14.50 19.18 -9.66
C PHE A 11 -15.21 18.03 -8.93
N SER A 12 -16.37 17.65 -9.46
CA SER A 12 -17.15 16.49 -9.02
C SER A 12 -16.70 15.28 -9.83
N SER A 13 -16.19 14.24 -9.17
CA SER A 13 -15.86 12.96 -9.79
C SER A 13 -17.12 12.12 -10.00
N PRO A 14 -17.34 11.45 -11.15
CA PRO A 14 -18.36 10.43 -11.26
C PRO A 14 -17.84 9.09 -10.72
N SER A 15 -18.53 8.61 -9.68
CA SER A 15 -18.45 7.26 -9.13
C SER A 15 -19.02 6.26 -10.14
N ILE A 16 -18.16 5.44 -10.74
CA ILE A 16 -18.55 4.31 -11.58
C ILE A 16 -18.17 3.06 -10.80
N TYR A 17 -19.15 2.38 -10.18
CA TYR A 17 -19.20 0.93 -9.93
C TYR A 17 -20.47 0.66 -9.10
N ALA A 18 -21.58 0.41 -9.80
CA ALA A 18 -22.78 -0.18 -9.25
C ALA A 18 -23.26 -1.22 -10.25
N ALA A 19 -23.25 -2.50 -9.84
CA ALA A 19 -24.15 -3.58 -10.25
C ALA A 19 -23.44 -4.93 -10.08
N PHE A 20 -23.80 -5.69 -9.05
CA PHE A 20 -24.47 -6.98 -9.19
C PHE A 20 -24.75 -7.56 -7.79
N SER A 21 -26.02 -7.51 -7.39
CA SER A 21 -26.59 -8.36 -6.35
C SER A 21 -27.77 -9.07 -6.98
N SER A 22 -27.78 -10.39 -6.91
CA SER A 22 -29.00 -11.21 -6.90
C SER A 22 -28.70 -12.50 -6.16
N SER A 23 -29.35 -12.62 -5.01
CA SER A 23 -29.53 -13.81 -4.17
C SER A 23 -30.34 -14.90 -4.90
N ILE A 24 -30.24 -16.16 -4.45
CA ILE A 24 -31.36 -17.03 -4.00
C ILE A 24 -30.93 -18.52 -3.96
N SER A 25 -30.87 -19.03 -2.73
CA SER A 25 -31.40 -20.28 -2.18
C SER A 25 -31.57 -21.55 -3.06
N LYS A 26 -31.03 -22.68 -2.56
CA LYS A 26 -31.80 -23.86 -2.04
C LYS A 26 -30.91 -25.09 -1.83
N SER A 27 -31.02 -25.72 -0.67
CA SER A 27 -30.80 -27.15 -0.40
C SER A 27 -32.08 -27.94 -0.80
N PRO A 28 -32.09 -29.28 -0.98
CA PRO A 28 -32.02 -30.25 0.14
C PRO A 28 -31.42 -31.67 -0.15
N SER A 29 -31.10 -32.36 0.97
CA SER A 29 -31.06 -33.80 1.33
C SER A 29 -31.16 -34.97 0.32
N SER A 30 -30.36 -36.04 0.56
CA SER A 30 -30.73 -37.49 0.71
C SER A 30 -29.44 -38.35 0.70
N SER A 31 -29.04 -39.11 1.73
CA SER A 31 -29.53 -40.41 2.25
C SER A 31 -28.57 -41.57 1.94
N SER A 32 -28.54 -42.56 2.86
CA SER A 32 -27.86 -43.88 2.84
C SER A 32 -26.40 -43.91 3.30
N ALA A 33 -25.88 -44.91 4.03
CA ALA A 33 -26.32 -45.88 5.04
C ALA A 33 -25.21 -46.95 5.12
N MET A 34 -24.89 -47.41 6.34
CA MET A 34 -24.17 -48.66 6.68
C MET A 34 -22.67 -48.70 6.29
N SER A 35 -21.73 -49.22 7.09
CA SER A 35 -21.78 -50.39 7.97
C SER A 35 -20.65 -50.39 9.03
N ASP A 36 -20.90 -51.15 10.09
CA ASP A 36 -20.10 -51.47 11.29
C ASP A 36 -18.72 -52.13 11.04
N VAL A 37 -17.76 -51.99 11.99
CA VAL A 37 -17.29 -53.06 12.93
C VAL A 37 -16.14 -52.57 13.85
N ASP A 38 -16.37 -52.60 15.17
CA ASP A 38 -15.64 -53.29 16.27
C ASP A 38 -14.09 -53.50 16.20
N VAL A 39 -13.23 -53.45 17.25
CA VAL A 39 -13.34 -53.54 18.72
C VAL A 39 -11.93 -53.46 19.39
N LEU A 40 -11.88 -53.18 20.72
CA LEU A 40 -10.78 -53.28 21.76
C LEU A 40 -9.65 -52.21 21.77
N ALA A 41 -9.17 -51.59 22.86
CA ALA A 41 -9.50 -51.36 24.28
C ALA A 41 -8.18 -51.38 25.11
N ALA A 42 -7.86 -50.27 25.78
CA ALA A 42 -7.08 -50.12 27.03
C ALA A 42 -6.73 -48.62 27.19
N GLY A 43 -6.85 -47.89 28.30
CA GLY A 43 -7.31 -48.12 29.66
C GLY A 43 -6.96 -46.88 30.51
N ALA A 44 -7.80 -46.56 31.50
CA ALA A 44 -7.57 -45.72 32.70
C ALA A 44 -7.54 -44.17 32.62
N ALA A 45 -8.73 -43.59 32.88
CA ALA A 45 -9.12 -42.60 33.90
C ALA A 45 -8.14 -41.53 34.45
N ALA A 46 -8.58 -40.26 34.43
CA ALA A 46 -8.93 -39.51 35.65
C ALA A 46 -9.68 -38.19 35.31
N ASP A 47 -10.74 -37.95 36.09
CA ASP A 47 -11.75 -36.88 36.06
C ASP A 47 -11.22 -35.46 36.30
N VAL A 48 -11.90 -34.44 35.75
CA VAL A 48 -12.57 -33.36 36.51
C VAL A 48 -13.72 -32.78 35.65
N ALA A 49 -14.94 -32.92 36.15
CA ALA A 49 -16.11 -32.15 35.75
C ALA A 49 -16.31 -30.98 36.73
N GLY A 50 -16.83 -29.87 36.21
CA GLY A 50 -17.18 -28.66 36.96
C GLY A 50 -17.36 -27.51 35.98
N ASP A 51 -18.45 -27.54 35.22
CA ASP A 51 -19.69 -26.78 35.44
C ASP A 51 -19.59 -25.37 34.87
N ASP A 52 -20.46 -25.14 33.89
CA ASP A 52 -20.83 -23.86 33.32
C ASP A 52 -21.06 -22.81 34.41
N LEU A 53 -20.74 -21.55 34.11
CA LEU A 53 -21.74 -20.47 34.13
C LEU A 53 -21.13 -19.16 33.58
N LEU A 54 -21.94 -18.57 32.73
CA LEU A 54 -21.77 -17.37 31.92
C LEU A 54 -21.62 -16.07 32.72
N LEU A 55 -21.29 -15.00 31.97
CA LEU A 55 -21.34 -13.56 32.26
C LEU A 55 -19.98 -13.02 32.75
N ASP A 56 -19.35 -12.02 32.14
CA ASP A 56 -19.82 -10.97 31.25
C ASP A 56 -18.57 -10.38 30.57
N SER A 57 -18.60 -10.23 29.24
CA SER A 57 -17.64 -9.36 28.57
C SER A 57 -18.13 -7.92 28.70
N PRO A 58 -17.22 -6.99 29.03
CA PRO A 58 -17.15 -5.79 28.21
C PRO A 58 -15.70 -5.68 27.71
N ASP A 59 -15.44 -5.93 26.43
CA ASP A 59 -15.63 -4.93 25.38
C ASP A 59 -14.97 -3.59 25.76
N SER A 60 -13.65 -3.46 25.50
CA SER A 60 -12.95 -2.18 25.30
C SER A 60 -11.45 -2.37 25.00
N SER A 61 -11.11 -2.59 23.72
CA SER A 61 -9.89 -2.01 23.12
C SER A 61 -9.84 -2.12 21.59
N VAL A 62 -10.83 -2.73 20.95
CA VAL A 62 -10.95 -2.72 19.47
C VAL A 62 -11.47 -1.38 18.93
N THR A 63 -11.93 -0.46 19.79
CA THR A 63 -12.46 0.86 19.42
C THR A 63 -11.49 2.01 19.67
N ALA A 64 -10.18 1.81 19.43
CA ALA A 64 -9.19 2.89 19.38
C ALA A 64 -8.53 3.06 18.00
N ALA A 65 -8.85 2.19 17.03
CA ALA A 65 -8.16 2.12 15.75
C ALA A 65 -8.82 2.92 14.60
N LYS A 66 -9.98 3.56 14.82
CA LYS A 66 -10.79 4.13 13.71
C LYS A 66 -10.79 5.66 13.59
N ALA A 67 -10.18 6.44 14.48
CA ALA A 67 -10.34 7.91 14.45
C ALA A 67 -9.07 8.79 14.55
N THR A 68 -7.86 8.22 14.46
CA THR A 68 -6.61 9.00 14.66
C THR A 68 -5.56 8.83 13.56
N LEU A 69 -5.83 8.03 12.52
CA LEU A 69 -4.84 7.77 11.46
C LEU A 69 -4.52 8.97 10.53
N PRO A 70 -5.45 9.89 10.19
CA PRO A 70 -5.16 10.91 9.18
C PRO A 70 -4.09 11.93 9.60
N SER A 71 -3.97 12.20 10.91
CA SER A 71 -3.06 13.22 11.46
C SER A 71 -1.64 12.72 11.72
N LEU A 72 -1.38 11.40 11.61
CA LEU A 72 -0.04 10.83 11.78
C LEU A 72 0.69 10.57 10.45
N LEU A 73 0.00 10.62 9.32
CA LEU A 73 0.61 10.35 8.02
C LEU A 73 1.38 11.56 7.51
N GLN A 74 2.59 11.29 7.04
CA GLN A 74 3.48 12.35 6.57
C GLN A 74 3.11 12.70 5.13
N PRO A 75 3.06 13.99 4.76
CA PRO A 75 2.86 14.38 3.38
C PRO A 75 4.12 14.12 2.54
N ARG A 76 3.95 14.08 1.22
CA ARG A 76 5.01 13.92 0.21
C ARG A 76 5.77 12.59 0.35
N VAL A 77 5.00 11.51 0.47
CA VAL A 77 5.53 10.15 0.58
C VAL A 77 5.36 9.42 -0.75
N VAL A 78 6.44 8.81 -1.23
CA VAL A 78 6.45 7.90 -2.37
C VAL A 78 6.43 6.47 -1.87
N VAL A 79 5.36 5.73 -2.15
CA VAL A 79 5.25 4.29 -1.89
C VAL A 79 5.56 3.54 -3.17
N TYR A 80 6.58 2.67 -3.14
CA TYR A 80 7.07 1.97 -4.33
C TYR A 80 7.47 0.53 -4.03
N ASP A 81 7.66 -0.26 -5.09
CA ASP A 81 8.12 -1.64 -4.98
C ASP A 81 9.63 -1.73 -4.67
N GLY A 82 9.96 -2.07 -3.42
CA GLY A 82 11.33 -2.16 -2.90
C GLY A 82 12.16 -3.33 -3.44
N VAL A 83 11.56 -4.32 -4.10
CA VAL A 83 12.28 -5.46 -4.70
C VAL A 83 12.59 -5.25 -6.19
N CYS A 84 11.99 -4.23 -6.82
CA CYS A 84 12.22 -3.93 -8.23
C CYS A 84 13.49 -3.10 -8.43
N HIS A 85 14.41 -3.60 -9.26
CA HIS A 85 15.66 -2.90 -9.57
C HIS A 85 15.45 -1.54 -10.25
N LEU A 86 14.48 -1.46 -11.17
CA LEU A 86 14.14 -0.21 -11.85
C LEU A 86 13.60 0.83 -10.86
N CYS A 87 12.65 0.43 -10.01
CA CYS A 87 12.05 1.33 -9.04
C CYS A 87 13.10 1.81 -8.02
N HIS A 88 13.95 0.91 -7.53
CA HIS A 88 15.03 1.26 -6.61
C HIS A 88 16.04 2.24 -7.24
N LYS A 89 16.48 2.01 -8.49
CA LYS A 89 17.33 2.96 -9.22
C LYS A 89 16.66 4.33 -9.37
N GLY A 90 15.37 4.35 -9.69
CA GLY A 90 14.57 5.59 -9.77
C GLY A 90 14.54 6.34 -8.45
N VAL A 91 14.23 5.65 -7.34
CA VAL A 91 14.19 6.24 -6.00
C VAL A 91 15.54 6.77 -5.58
N LYS A 92 16.62 6.01 -5.79
CA LYS A 92 17.99 6.46 -5.53
C LYS A 92 18.31 7.75 -6.29
N TRP A 93 17.94 7.83 -7.57
CA TRP A 93 18.11 9.04 -8.36
C TRP A 93 17.30 10.22 -7.80
N VAL A 94 16.04 10.01 -7.40
CA VAL A 94 15.22 11.07 -6.78
C VAL A 94 15.85 11.54 -5.46
N ILE A 95 16.35 10.65 -4.61
CA ILE A 95 17.01 11.02 -3.35
C ILE A 95 18.24 11.89 -3.60
N GLN A 96 19.04 11.56 -4.61
CA GLN A 96 20.22 12.33 -4.98
C GLN A 96 19.87 13.71 -5.55
N ALA A 97 18.78 13.80 -6.31
CA ALA A 97 18.34 15.04 -6.93
C ALA A 97 17.55 15.96 -5.96
N ASP A 98 16.84 15.38 -4.98
CA ASP A 98 16.12 16.10 -3.92
C ASP A 98 17.07 16.63 -2.84
N LYS A 99 17.76 17.73 -3.17
CA LYS A 99 18.69 18.45 -2.28
C LYS A 99 17.99 19.03 -1.05
N ASP A 100 16.73 19.42 -1.19
CA ASP A 100 15.94 20.08 -0.13
C ASP A 100 15.27 19.09 0.82
N ARG A 101 15.44 17.78 0.60
CA ARG A 101 14.86 16.70 1.40
C ARG A 101 13.33 16.80 1.56
N LYS A 102 12.64 17.25 0.50
CA LYS A 102 11.19 17.49 0.51
C LYS A 102 10.36 16.21 0.38
N ILE A 103 10.96 15.14 -0.15
CA ILE A 103 10.27 13.90 -0.48
C ILE A 103 10.77 12.78 0.41
N LYS A 104 9.82 11.98 0.90
CA LYS A 104 10.08 10.80 1.72
C LYS A 104 9.64 9.55 0.98
N PHE A 105 10.19 8.41 1.38
CA PHE A 105 9.95 7.14 0.70
C PHE A 105 9.43 6.10 1.69
N CYS A 106 8.69 5.13 1.17
CA CYS A 106 8.21 3.98 1.92
C CYS A 106 8.23 2.76 1.00
N CYS A 107 8.76 1.65 1.50
CA CYS A 107 8.71 0.39 0.75
C CYS A 107 7.32 -0.20 0.84
N LEU A 108 6.79 -0.66 -0.29
CA LEU A 108 5.49 -1.34 -0.33
C LEU A 108 5.46 -2.57 0.61
N GLN A 109 6.60 -3.24 0.81
CA GLN A 109 6.73 -4.44 1.66
C GLN A 109 6.61 -4.16 3.18
N SER A 110 6.67 -2.90 3.60
CA SER A 110 6.53 -2.47 5.00
C SER A 110 5.07 -2.41 5.44
N GLN A 111 4.82 -2.63 6.74
CA GLN A 111 3.50 -2.37 7.37
C GLN A 111 3.17 -0.87 7.39
N ALA A 112 4.18 0.00 7.41
CA ALA A 112 4.00 1.45 7.36
C ALA A 112 3.35 1.93 6.05
N ALA A 113 3.36 1.13 4.97
CA ALA A 113 2.69 1.45 3.71
C ALA A 113 1.16 1.29 3.78
N GLU A 114 0.66 0.39 4.64
CA GLU A 114 -0.78 0.09 4.76
C GLU A 114 -1.65 1.32 5.04
N PRO A 115 -1.34 2.19 6.01
CA PRO A 115 -2.19 3.35 6.27
C PRO A 115 -2.23 4.33 5.08
N TYR A 116 -1.15 4.46 4.30
CA TYR A 116 -1.15 5.27 3.08
C TYR A 116 -2.03 4.66 1.99
N MET A 117 -1.98 3.34 1.81
CA MET A 117 -2.83 2.63 0.84
C MET A 117 -4.31 2.71 1.21
N ARG A 118 -4.64 2.51 2.50
CA ARG A 118 -6.00 2.64 3.02
C ARG A 118 -6.55 4.06 2.84
N LEU A 119 -5.72 5.08 3.07
CA LEU A 119 -6.11 6.48 2.87
C LEU A 119 -6.45 6.77 1.40
N CYS A 120 -5.68 6.21 0.48
CA CYS A 120 -5.88 6.41 -0.96
C CYS A 120 -6.94 5.47 -1.56
N GLY A 121 -7.44 4.49 -0.81
CA GLY A 121 -8.36 3.46 -1.29
C GLY A 121 -7.77 2.61 -2.42
N VAL A 122 -6.47 2.31 -2.35
CA VAL A 122 -5.75 1.51 -3.36
C VAL A 122 -5.25 0.21 -2.76
N ASP A 123 -5.21 -0.85 -3.57
CA ASP A 123 -4.69 -2.14 -3.14
C ASP A 123 -3.18 -2.26 -3.42
N ARG A 124 -2.55 -3.24 -2.79
CA ARG A 124 -1.11 -3.52 -2.95
C ARG A 124 -0.76 -3.82 -4.41
N GLU A 125 -1.64 -4.51 -5.12
CA GLU A 125 -1.49 -4.90 -6.53
C GLU A 125 -1.46 -3.69 -7.46
N ASP A 126 -2.20 -2.63 -7.11
CA ASP A 126 -2.19 -1.37 -7.85
C ASP A 126 -0.85 -0.66 -7.66
N VAL A 127 -0.38 -0.57 -6.41
CA VAL A 127 0.91 0.06 -6.09
C VAL A 127 2.08 -0.73 -6.70
N LEU A 128 1.96 -2.06 -6.79
CA LEU A 128 2.91 -2.90 -7.50
C LEU A 128 2.99 -2.49 -8.97
N ARG A 129 1.85 -2.33 -9.68
CA ARG A 129 1.87 -1.88 -11.09
C ARG A 129 2.37 -0.45 -11.24
N ARG A 130 1.86 0.46 -10.43
CA ARG A 130 2.10 1.89 -10.51
C ARG A 130 2.41 2.40 -9.11
N PHE A 131 3.63 2.88 -8.91
CA PHE A 131 3.98 3.45 -7.62
C PHE A 131 3.06 4.63 -7.28
N LEU A 132 2.91 4.88 -5.99
CA LEU A 132 1.99 5.85 -5.43
C LEU A 132 2.76 7.05 -4.88
N PHE A 133 2.30 8.25 -5.16
CA PHE A 133 2.80 9.48 -4.54
C PHE A 133 1.68 10.18 -3.81
N ILE A 134 1.86 10.39 -2.50
CA ILE A 134 0.89 11.04 -1.61
C ILE A 134 1.42 12.43 -1.29
N GLU A 135 0.78 13.47 -1.83
CA GLU A 135 1.11 14.87 -1.53
C GLU A 135 0.48 15.32 -0.20
N GLY A 136 -0.68 14.78 0.15
CA GLY A 136 -1.44 15.08 1.36
C GLY A 136 -2.63 14.14 1.53
N PRO A 137 -3.51 14.39 2.52
CA PRO A 137 -4.56 13.44 2.91
C PRO A 137 -5.55 13.08 1.79
N ASP A 138 -5.88 14.03 0.92
CA ASP A 138 -6.80 13.83 -0.21
C ASP A 138 -6.13 14.05 -1.58
N ALA A 139 -4.80 14.09 -1.61
CA ALA A 139 -4.03 14.39 -2.82
C ALA A 139 -3.01 13.28 -3.06
N TYR A 140 -3.39 12.30 -3.88
CA TYR A 140 -2.50 11.23 -4.31
C TYR A 140 -2.53 11.05 -5.82
N HIS A 141 -1.43 10.53 -6.34
CA HIS A 141 -1.22 10.30 -7.76
C HIS A 141 -0.54 8.95 -7.98
N GLN A 142 -0.79 8.32 -9.13
CA GLN A 142 -0.16 7.07 -9.53
C GLN A 142 0.55 7.21 -10.88
N GLY A 143 1.49 6.31 -11.14
CA GLY A 143 2.10 6.11 -12.46
C GLY A 143 2.82 7.34 -13.00
N SER A 144 2.57 7.69 -14.27
CA SER A 144 3.27 8.81 -14.92
C SER A 144 2.98 10.16 -14.24
N THR A 145 1.75 10.34 -13.77
CA THR A 145 1.33 11.57 -13.07
C THR A 145 2.07 11.69 -11.74
N ALA A 146 2.20 10.59 -10.98
CA ALA A 146 3.00 10.56 -9.77
C ALA A 146 4.46 10.95 -10.03
N ALA A 147 5.07 10.41 -11.10
CA ALA A 147 6.46 10.70 -11.46
C ALA A 147 6.66 12.19 -11.78
N LEU A 148 5.78 12.78 -12.59
CA LEU A 148 5.85 14.19 -12.95
C LEU A 148 5.60 15.11 -11.75
N ARG A 149 4.72 14.71 -10.83
CA ARG A 149 4.48 15.43 -9.58
C ARG A 149 5.68 15.38 -8.65
N VAL A 150 6.30 14.22 -8.47
CA VAL A 150 7.58 14.09 -7.77
C VAL A 150 8.61 15.05 -8.38
N LEU A 151 8.79 15.04 -9.70
CA LEU A 151 9.71 15.93 -10.41
C LEU A 151 9.47 17.42 -10.12
N SER A 152 8.21 17.85 -9.95
CA SER A 152 7.88 19.25 -9.65
C SER A 152 8.46 19.74 -8.32
N TYR A 153 8.65 18.85 -7.34
CA TYR A 153 9.22 19.17 -6.02
C TYR A 153 10.75 19.24 -6.01
N LEU A 154 11.41 18.74 -7.05
CA LEU A 154 12.87 18.77 -7.19
C LEU A 154 13.36 20.18 -7.57
N PRO A 155 14.63 20.52 -7.32
CA PRO A 155 15.20 21.78 -7.78
C PRO A 155 15.29 21.85 -9.32
N LEU A 156 15.42 23.05 -9.87
CA LEU A 156 15.75 23.25 -11.29
C LEU A 156 17.12 22.59 -11.60
N PRO A 157 17.28 21.93 -12.77
CA PRO A 157 16.37 21.93 -13.93
C PRO A 157 15.27 20.86 -13.89
N TYR A 158 15.27 19.95 -12.91
CA TYR A 158 14.35 18.80 -12.89
C TYR A 158 12.88 19.22 -12.74
N SER A 159 12.61 20.26 -11.96
CA SER A 159 11.25 20.83 -11.87
C SER A 159 10.67 21.21 -13.22
N ALA A 160 11.51 21.65 -14.18
CA ALA A 160 11.04 22.01 -15.52
C ALA A 160 10.48 20.80 -16.29
N LEU A 161 10.93 19.57 -16.02
CA LEU A 161 10.39 18.36 -16.64
C LEU A 161 8.94 18.09 -16.22
N SER A 162 8.47 18.66 -15.10
CA SER A 162 7.06 18.57 -14.70
C SER A 162 6.12 19.26 -15.70
N THR A 163 6.63 20.14 -16.57
CA THR A 163 5.84 20.74 -17.67
C THR A 163 5.33 19.70 -18.65
N LEU A 164 5.93 18.50 -18.71
CA LEU A 164 5.42 17.36 -19.48
C LEU A 164 4.04 16.87 -19.00
N LEU A 165 3.50 17.41 -17.90
CA LEU A 165 2.08 17.26 -17.53
C LEU A 165 1.13 17.78 -18.61
N ILE A 166 1.60 18.65 -19.52
CA ILE A 166 0.83 19.10 -20.70
C ILE A 166 0.57 17.98 -21.70
N VAL A 167 1.41 16.93 -21.72
CA VAL A 167 1.23 15.75 -22.57
C VAL A 167 -0.01 14.99 -22.09
N PRO A 168 -0.95 14.61 -22.98
CA PRO A 168 -2.17 13.92 -22.59
C PRO A 168 -1.90 12.66 -21.75
N THR A 169 -2.65 12.50 -20.67
CA THR A 169 -2.61 11.34 -19.76
C THR A 169 -2.53 9.98 -20.47
N PRO A 170 -3.37 9.66 -21.48
CA PRO A 170 -3.35 8.32 -22.09
C PRO A 170 -2.01 8.00 -22.77
N LEU A 171 -1.35 8.99 -23.37
CA LEU A 171 -0.07 8.76 -24.05
C LEU A 171 1.04 8.48 -23.04
N ARG A 172 1.14 9.31 -22.00
CA ARG A 172 2.17 9.13 -20.97
C ARG A 172 1.95 7.88 -20.13
N ASP A 173 0.70 7.53 -19.81
CA ASP A 173 0.38 6.30 -19.09
C ASP A 173 0.60 5.06 -19.94
N PHE A 174 0.34 5.10 -21.26
CA PHE A 174 0.66 3.99 -22.15
C PHE A 174 2.16 3.66 -22.15
N VAL A 175 3.02 4.68 -22.27
CA VAL A 175 4.48 4.51 -22.21
C VAL A 175 4.90 4.00 -20.83
N TYR A 176 4.35 4.57 -19.77
CA TYR A 176 4.62 4.13 -18.40
C TYR A 176 4.26 2.66 -18.21
N ASP A 177 3.05 2.26 -18.60
CA ASP A 177 2.54 0.90 -18.43
C ASP A 177 3.33 -0.11 -19.25
N TYR A 178 3.84 0.28 -20.42
CA TYR A 178 4.72 -0.56 -21.24
C TYR A 178 6.03 -0.87 -20.51
N ILE A 179 6.65 0.14 -19.89
CA ILE A 179 7.88 -0.03 -19.10
C ILE A 179 7.57 -0.84 -17.83
N ALA A 180 6.48 -0.52 -17.13
CA ALA A 180 6.09 -1.19 -15.90
C ALA A 180 5.87 -2.69 -16.09
N LYS A 181 5.28 -3.09 -17.22
CA LYS A 181 5.08 -4.51 -17.57
C LYS A 181 6.38 -5.28 -17.80
N ARG A 182 7.44 -4.62 -18.25
CA ARG A 182 8.74 -5.25 -18.61
C ARG A 182 9.84 -5.01 -17.60
N ARG A 183 9.58 -4.25 -16.53
CA ARG A 183 10.59 -3.83 -15.57
C ARG A 183 11.35 -5.00 -14.96
N TYR A 184 10.66 -6.12 -14.69
CA TYR A 184 11.30 -7.30 -14.11
C TYR A 184 12.10 -8.10 -15.14
N ASP A 185 11.63 -8.15 -16.39
CA ASP A 185 12.33 -8.85 -17.47
C ASP A 185 13.62 -8.11 -17.88
N TRP A 186 13.58 -6.78 -17.86
CA TRP A 186 14.71 -5.95 -18.29
C TRP A 186 15.71 -5.64 -17.18
N PHE A 187 15.22 -5.39 -15.96
CA PHE A 187 16.07 -4.95 -14.86
C PHE A 187 16.24 -5.98 -13.75
N GLY A 188 15.36 -6.98 -13.67
CA GLY A 188 15.36 -7.98 -12.59
C GLY A 188 14.57 -7.56 -11.35
N LYS A 189 14.51 -8.49 -10.41
CA LYS A 189 13.92 -8.33 -9.07
C LYS A 189 14.82 -9.05 -8.06
N GLU A 190 14.84 -8.53 -6.84
CA GLU A 190 15.55 -9.15 -5.71
C GLU A 190 14.57 -9.90 -4.81
N LYS A 191 15.07 -10.76 -3.92
CA LYS A 191 14.23 -11.44 -2.91
C LYS A 191 13.85 -10.51 -1.76
N ASP A 192 14.79 -9.66 -1.36
CA ASP A 192 14.66 -8.72 -0.26
C ASP A 192 14.68 -7.27 -0.77
N CYS A 193 14.28 -6.34 0.09
CA CYS A 193 14.25 -4.93 -0.30
C CYS A 193 15.67 -4.37 -0.48
N LEU A 194 15.93 -3.79 -1.66
CA LEU A 194 17.27 -3.29 -2.05
C LEU A 194 17.77 -2.13 -1.18
N VAL A 195 16.87 -1.34 -0.58
CA VAL A 195 17.27 -0.19 0.26
C VAL A 195 18.06 -0.60 1.50
N LEU A 196 17.88 -1.85 1.98
CA LEU A 196 18.61 -2.38 3.14
C LEU A 196 20.13 -2.42 2.92
N GLN A 197 20.58 -2.48 1.66
CA GLN A 197 21.99 -2.50 1.30
C GLN A 197 22.64 -1.11 1.38
N GLU A 198 21.84 -0.04 1.31
CA GLU A 198 22.31 1.35 1.25
C GLU A 198 21.84 2.15 2.46
N LYS A 199 22.57 2.04 3.58
CA LYS A 199 22.17 2.65 4.86
C LYS A 199 21.97 4.15 4.81
N GLU A 200 22.72 4.86 3.98
CA GLU A 200 22.58 6.33 3.81
C GLU A 200 21.22 6.73 3.23
N LEU A 201 20.63 5.88 2.37
CA LEU A 201 19.31 6.16 1.79
C LEU A 201 18.18 6.00 2.81
N LEU A 202 18.34 5.11 3.80
CA LEU A 202 17.32 4.80 4.80
C LEU A 202 16.90 6.03 5.63
N GLU A 203 17.72 7.06 5.73
CA GLU A 203 17.33 8.31 6.41
C GLU A 203 16.14 9.00 5.74
N ARG A 204 15.91 8.75 4.45
CA ARG A 204 14.78 9.28 3.68
C ARG A 204 13.52 8.43 3.78
N PHE A 205 13.60 7.28 4.44
CA PHE A 205 12.52 6.31 4.54
C PHE A 205 11.78 6.46 5.86
N ILE A 206 10.44 6.48 5.79
CA ILE A 206 9.60 6.58 6.99
C ILE A 206 9.52 5.25 7.75
N ASP A 207 9.80 4.15 7.07
CA ASP A 207 9.74 2.76 7.54
C ASP A 207 11.13 2.21 7.93
N ARG A 208 12.13 3.08 8.06
CA ARG A 208 13.54 2.68 8.30
C ARG A 208 13.71 1.70 9.47
N GLU A 209 12.98 1.93 10.58
CA GLU A 209 13.12 1.16 11.81
C GLU A 209 12.56 -0.26 11.63
N GLU A 210 11.41 -0.36 10.94
CA GLU A 210 10.80 -1.64 10.59
C GLU A 210 11.71 -2.44 9.63
N MET A 211 12.25 -1.76 8.61
CA MET A 211 13.11 -2.39 7.62
C MET A 211 14.42 -2.91 8.23
N LEU A 212 15.07 -2.11 9.09
CA LEU A 212 16.27 -2.54 9.82
C LEU A 212 15.98 -3.69 10.80
N GLY A 213 14.81 -3.70 11.43
CA GLY A 213 14.39 -4.79 12.32
C GLY A 213 14.16 -6.13 11.61
N ARG A 214 13.73 -6.10 10.34
CA ARG A 214 13.53 -7.32 9.53
C ARG A 214 14.82 -7.84 8.87
N GLY A 215 15.76 -6.94 8.59
CA GLY A 215 17.03 -7.23 7.90
C GLY A 215 18.24 -7.45 8.81
N GLY A 216 18.07 -7.45 10.13
CA GLY A 216 19.15 -7.75 11.08
C GLY A 216 19.72 -9.16 10.87
N PRO A 217 20.99 -9.42 11.23
CA PRO A 217 21.52 -10.77 11.22
C PRO A 217 20.58 -11.67 12.03
N ARG A 218 20.05 -12.72 11.40
CA ARG A 218 19.39 -13.79 12.16
C ARG A 218 20.49 -14.47 12.96
N LEU A 219 20.57 -14.14 14.26
CA LEU A 219 21.43 -14.83 15.22
C LEU A 219 21.04 -16.31 15.31
#